data_AF-A0AAV0L832-F1
#
_entry.id   AF-A0AAV0L832-F1
#
_cell.length_a   1.000
_cell.length_b   1.000
_cell.length_c   1.000
_cell.angle_alpha   90.00
_cell.angle_beta   90.00
_cell.angle_gamma   90.00
#
_symmetry.space_group_name_H-M   'P 1'
#
loop_
_entity.id
_entity.type
_entity.pdbx_description
1 polymer ?
#
loop_
_entity_poly.entity_id
_entity_poly.type
_entity_poly.pdbx_seq_one_letter_code
_entity_poly.pdbx_strand_id
1 'polypeptide(L)' 'MIAQLIGKPVRVDRATELGDRGNYARVSVEVDLTRPLLSQYKVEGVTYII' A
#
# COMPACT_ATOMS: atom_id res chain seq x y z
N MET A 1 -0.27 8.48 5.52
CA MET A 1 0.41 7.64 4.50
C MET A 1 -0.56 6.54 4.08
N ILE A 2 -0.78 6.32 2.77
CA ILE A 2 -1.81 5.38 2.25
C ILE A 2 -1.71 3.97 2.88
N ALA A 3 -0.49 3.46 3.09
CA ALA A 3 -0.29 2.13 3.65
C ALA A 3 -0.93 1.90 5.04
N GLN A 4 -1.12 2.95 5.84
CA GLN A 4 -1.78 2.85 7.16
C GLN A 4 -3.27 2.52 7.05
N LEU A 5 -3.90 2.77 5.89
CA LEU A 5 -5.28 2.36 5.63
C LEU A 5 -5.40 0.84 5.45
N ILE A 6 -4.31 0.16 5.10
CA ILE A 6 -4.27 -1.28 4.83
C ILE A 6 -3.81 -2.05 6.07
N GLY A 7 -2.79 -1.54 6.77
CA GLY A 7 -2.20 -2.21 7.93
C GLY A 7 -1.06 -1.40 8.53
N LYS A 8 -0.26 -2.00 9.41
CA LYS A 8 0.88 -1.32 10.02
C LYS A 8 2.06 -1.33 9.04
N PRO A 9 2.54 -0.18 8.53
CA PRO A 9 3.68 -0.16 7.62
C PRO A 9 4.95 -0.62 8.33
N VAL A 10 5.63 -1.61 7.76
CA VAL A 10 6.88 -2.19 8.29
C VAL A 10 8.08 -1.63 7.53
N ARG A 11 7.97 -1.50 6.21
CA ARG A 11 9.07 -1.03 5.36
C ARG A 11 8.53 -0.27 4.16
N VAL A 12 9.16 0.86 3.84
CA VAL A 12 8.91 1.62 2.61
C VAL A 12 10.14 1.48 1.72
N ASP A 13 9.97 0.78 0.61
CA ASP A 13 10.97 0.70 -0.44
C ASP A 13 10.72 1.83 -1.45
N ARG A 14 11.74 2.70 -1.56
CA ARG A 14 11.78 3.85 -2.46
C ARG A 14 12.83 3.66 -3.57
N ALA A 15 13.36 2.45 -3.75
CA ALA A 15 14.43 2.18 -4.71
C ALA A 15 13.89 2.26 -6.15
N THR A 16 14.15 3.40 -6.77
CA THR A 16 13.87 3.72 -8.18
C THR A 16 15.05 3.28 -9.05
N GLU A 17 15.38 1.99 -9.09
CA GLU A 17 16.66 1.61 -9.72
C GLU A 17 16.67 1.68 -11.25
N LEU A 18 15.54 1.49 -11.96
CA LEU A 18 15.51 1.49 -13.42
C LEU A 18 14.17 1.98 -14.00
N GLY A 19 14.14 3.24 -14.48
CA GLY A 19 13.39 3.62 -15.68
C GLY A 19 11.88 3.96 -15.58
N ASP A 20 11.55 5.11 -16.20
CA ASP A 20 10.27 5.50 -16.84
C ASP A 20 9.12 6.16 -16.07
N ARG A 21 8.91 5.98 -14.75
CA ARG A 21 7.90 6.78 -14.01
C ARG A 21 8.36 7.17 -12.60
N GLY A 22 8.56 8.47 -12.37
CA GLY A 22 8.82 9.01 -11.04
C GLY A 22 7.64 8.81 -10.07
N ASN A 23 7.90 8.90 -8.75
CA ASN A 23 6.93 8.85 -7.65
C ASN A 23 6.23 7.50 -7.38
N TYR A 24 6.93 6.37 -7.56
CA TYR A 24 6.47 5.08 -7.05
C TYR A 24 7.16 4.70 -5.74
N ALA A 25 6.40 4.06 -4.84
CA ALA A 25 6.93 3.46 -3.62
C ALA A 25 6.25 2.10 -3.40
N ARG A 26 7.01 1.12 -2.93
CA ARG A 26 6.48 -0.17 -2.47
C ARG A 26 6.47 -0.18 -0.94
N VAL A 27 5.43 -0.74 -0.33
CA VAL A 27 5.31 -0.76 1.13
C VAL A 27 4.97 -2.17 1.60
N SER A 28 5.77 -2.71 2.51
CA SER A 28 5.42 -3.91 3.28
C SER A 28 4.56 -3.50 4.46
N VAL A 29 3.38 -4.10 4.59
CA VAL A 29 2.44 -3.87 5.69
C VAL A 29 2.20 -5.16 6.46
N GLU A 30 2.12 -5.04 7.78
CA GLU A 30 1.66 -6.10 8.66
C GLU A 30 0.14 -6.07 8.72
N VAL A 31 -0.48 -7.23 8.53
CA VAL A 31 -1.94 -7.41 8.51
C VAL A 31 -2.35 -8.48 9.53
N ASP A 32 -3.46 -8.23 10.21
CA ASP A 32 -4.04 -9.16 11.17
C ASP A 32 -4.96 -10.16 10.43
N LEU A 33 -4.54 -11.42 10.39
CA LEU A 33 -5.28 -12.50 9.72
C LEU A 33 -6.46 -13.03 10.53
N THR A 34 -6.63 -12.60 11.78
CA THR A 34 -7.84 -12.92 12.57
C THR A 34 -9.06 -12.13 12.10
N ARG A 35 -8.83 -11.10 11.27
CA ARG A 35 -9.86 -10.27 10.66
C ARG A 35 -9.96 -10.58 9.17
N PRO A 36 -11.14 -10.38 8.56
CA PRO A 36 -11.28 -10.47 7.11
C PRO A 36 -10.28 -9.53 6.41
N LEU A 37 -9.61 -10.04 5.38
CA LEU A 37 -8.70 -9.25 4.56
C LEU A 37 -9.48 -8.14 3.84
N LEU A 38 -8.87 -6.96 3.73
CA LEU A 38 -9.42 -5.86 2.96
C LEU A 38 -9.43 -6.24 1.47
N SER A 39 -10.61 -6.27 0.86
CA SER A 39 -10.79 -6.52 -0.58
C SER A 39 -10.77 -5.24 -1.42
N GLN A 40 -10.92 -4.08 -0.79
CA GLN A 40 -10.90 -2.78 -1.44
C GLN A 40 -10.47 -1.68 -0.48
N TYR A 41 -9.93 -0.60 -1.03
CA TYR A 41 -9.56 0.60 -0.28
C TYR A 41 -9.89 1.86 -1.10
N LYS A 42 -10.16 2.97 -0.40
CA LYS A 42 -10.51 4.25 -1.02
C LYS A 42 -9.40 5.27 -0.82
N VAL A 43 -8.90 5.86 -1.90
CA VAL A 43 -7.89 6.93 -1.89
C VAL A 43 -8.42 8.09 -2.71
N GLU A 44 -8.48 9.28 -2.11
CA GLU A 44 -8.90 10.53 -2.79
C GLU A 44 -10.22 10.41 -3.58
N GLY A 45 -11.18 9.63 -3.07
CA GLY A 45 -12.47 9.45 -3.73
C GLY A 45 -12.55 8.23 -4.65
N VAL A 46 -11.41 7.67 -5.05
CA VAL A 46 -11.32 6.51 -5.95
C VAL A 46 -11.24 5.21 -5.16
N THR A 47 -12.08 4.23 -5.53
CA THR A 47 -12.05 2.88 -4.95
C THR A 47 -11.13 2.00 -5.78
N TYR A 48 -10.16 1.39 -5.12
CA TYR A 48 -9.25 0.40 -5.69
C TYR A 48 -9.60 -0.97 -5.11
N ILE A 49 -9.78 -1.96 -5.99
CA ILE A 49 -10.08 -3.34 -5.63
C ILE A 49 -8.77 -4.14 -5.71
N ILE A 50 -8.54 -5.02 -4.73
CA ILE A 50 -7.35 -5.89 -4.63
C ILE A 50 -7.62 -7.22 -5.32
#